data_AF-A0A139PKF5-F1
#
_entry.id   AF-A0A139PKF5-F1
#
_cell.length_a   1.000
_cell.length_b   1.000
_cell.length_c   1.000
_cell.angle_alpha   90.00
_cell.angle_beta   90.00
_cell.angle_gamma   90.00
#
_symmetry.space_group_name_H-M   'P 1'
#
loop_
_entity.id
_entity.type
_entity.pdbx_description
1 polymer ?
#
loop_
_entity_poly.entity_id
_entity_poly.type
_entity_poly.pdbx_seq_one_letter_code
_entity_poly.pdbx_strand_id
1 'polypeptide(L)'
;MTVFSNYTTLKTVNDSVVSPAVQRAIESVTGNYDIYDVLGDKRTEVYEAIDKALKEKFESYDLEFVSFTITDQDAGDEIEAAIKNESVKQKEIDTAKQEQEKAKVEADTKKVQAQAEADAGIIKAEGEAKANKAKSDSITDNLIRMKEAEAREKHGWVTVNGAGSVITNKE
;
A
#
# COMPACT_ATOMS: atom_id res chain seq x y z
N MET A 1 -29.57 20.17 49.79
CA MET A 1 -30.97 20.66 49.69
C MET A 1 -31.06 22.06 49.06
N THR A 2 -29.99 22.52 48.40
CA THR A 2 -29.84 23.88 47.83
C THR A 2 -30.63 24.05 46.52
N VAL A 3 -30.69 23.00 45.70
CA VAL A 3 -31.41 23.02 44.41
C VAL A 3 -32.92 23.16 44.60
N PHE A 4 -33.51 22.40 45.53
CA PHE A 4 -34.95 22.48 45.81
C PHE A 4 -35.35 23.81 46.47
N SER A 5 -34.46 24.40 47.28
CA SER A 5 -34.68 25.69 47.94
C SER A 5 -34.70 26.88 46.96
N ASN A 6 -33.95 26.81 45.86
CA ASN A 6 -33.82 27.93 44.92
C ASN A 6 -34.78 27.83 43.72
N TYR A 7 -35.16 26.62 43.30
CA TYR A 7 -35.92 26.42 42.08
C TYR A 7 -37.33 25.84 42.31
N THR A 8 -37.66 25.43 43.52
CA THR A 8 -39.01 25.01 43.97
C THR A 8 -39.56 23.72 43.33
N THR A 9 -39.33 23.48 42.03
CA THR A 9 -39.77 22.29 41.30
C THR A 9 -38.67 21.73 40.40
N LEU A 10 -38.68 20.40 40.18
CA LEU A 10 -37.76 19.73 39.25
C LEU A 10 -37.85 20.28 37.83
N LYS A 11 -39.05 20.70 37.40
CA LYS A 11 -39.27 21.33 36.09
C LYS A 11 -38.50 22.64 35.97
N THR A 12 -38.55 23.49 36.99
CA THR A 12 -37.83 24.77 37.01
C THR A 12 -36.32 24.57 37.01
N VAL A 13 -35.80 23.55 37.71
CA VAL A 13 -34.38 23.17 37.66
C VAL A 13 -33.98 22.75 36.25
N ASN A 14 -34.81 21.91 35.61
CA ASN A 14 -34.56 21.46 34.25
C ASN A 14 -34.51 22.64 33.27
N ASP A 15 -35.54 23.48 33.26
CA ASP A 15 -35.70 24.54 32.27
C ASP A 15 -34.74 25.72 32.50
N SER A 16 -34.37 25.99 33.76
CA SER A 16 -33.57 27.18 34.13
C SER A 16 -32.07 26.88 34.32
N VAL A 17 -31.71 25.64 34.64
CA VAL A 17 -30.32 25.26 34.98
C VAL A 17 -29.79 24.20 34.04
N VAL A 18 -30.49 23.07 33.91
CA VAL A 18 -30.00 21.91 33.15
C VAL A 18 -29.97 22.21 31.65
N SER A 19 -31.11 22.51 31.03
CA SER A 19 -31.18 22.75 29.59
C SER A 19 -30.23 23.87 29.12
N PRO A 20 -30.15 25.04 29.80
CA PRO A 20 -29.21 26.08 29.40
C PRO A 20 -27.74 25.74 29.65
N ALA A 21 -27.43 24.88 30.63
CA ALA A 21 -26.07 24.39 30.85
C ALA A 21 -25.65 23.40 29.77
N VAL A 22 -26.55 22.47 29.41
CA VAL A 22 -26.32 21.50 28.33
C VAL A 22 -26.09 22.21 27.01
N GLN A 23 -26.99 23.14 26.67
CA GLN A 23 -26.88 23.89 25.42
C GLN A 23 -25.54 24.63 25.32
N ARG A 24 -25.13 25.35 26.37
CA ARG A 24 -23.85 26.08 26.37
C ARG A 24 -22.64 25.16 26.31
N ALA A 25 -22.69 23.99 26.96
CA ALA A 25 -21.60 23.03 26.89
C ALA A 25 -21.46 22.46 25.48
N ILE A 26 -22.58 22.08 24.85
CA ILE A 26 -22.59 21.61 23.46
C ILE A 26 -22.06 22.71 22.53
N GLU A 27 -22.61 23.93 22.58
CA GLU A 27 -22.16 25.07 21.76
C GLU A 27 -20.66 25.38 21.95
N SER A 28 -20.17 25.31 23.19
CA SER A 28 -18.76 25.55 23.50
C SER A 28 -17.85 24.47 22.95
N VAL A 29 -18.29 23.21 22.93
CA VAL A 29 -17.49 22.10 22.40
C VAL A 29 -17.55 22.14 20.88
N THR A 30 -18.74 22.14 20.28
CA THR A 30 -18.92 22.10 18.83
C THR A 30 -18.36 23.32 18.12
N GLY A 31 -18.29 24.49 18.77
CA GLY A 31 -17.64 25.68 18.20
C GLY A 31 -16.14 25.53 17.94
N ASN A 32 -15.47 24.52 18.51
CA ASN A 32 -14.06 24.22 18.25
C ASN A 32 -13.84 23.20 17.14
N TYR A 33 -14.90 22.58 16.63
CA TYR A 33 -14.82 21.55 15.60
C TYR A 33 -15.48 22.04 14.32
N ASP A 34 -14.95 21.58 13.19
CA ASP A 34 -15.63 21.77 11.92
C ASP A 34 -16.86 20.85 11.86
N ILE A 35 -17.90 21.26 11.14
CA ILE A 35 -19.07 20.43 10.84
C ILE A 35 -18.65 19.10 10.21
N TYR A 36 -17.63 19.09 9.34
CA TYR A 36 -17.10 17.85 8.75
C TYR A 36 -16.59 16.88 9.82
N ASP A 37 -15.92 17.41 10.86
CA ASP A 37 -15.36 16.62 11.96
C ASP A 37 -16.45 16.08 12.89
N VAL A 38 -17.45 16.92 13.20
CA VAL A 38 -18.56 16.56 14.11
C VAL A 38 -19.46 15.50 13.50
N LEU A 39 -19.71 15.55 12.19
CA LEU A 39 -20.56 14.59 11.47
C LEU A 39 -19.79 13.39 10.92
N GLY A 40 -18.46 13.47 10.86
CA GLY A 40 -17.58 12.44 10.31
C GLY A 40 -16.77 11.74 11.39
N ASP A 41 -15.45 11.79 11.24
CA ASP A 41 -14.51 10.91 11.93
C ASP A 41 -14.29 11.27 13.41
N LYS A 42 -14.46 12.53 13.80
CA LYS A 42 -14.24 12.99 15.19
C LYS A 42 -15.50 13.00 16.03
N ARG A 43 -16.61 12.42 15.55
CA ARG A 43 -17.89 12.40 16.28
C ARG A 43 -17.74 11.85 17.70
N THR A 44 -17.00 10.74 17.86
CA THR A 44 -16.75 10.14 19.18
C THR A 44 -15.98 11.08 20.10
N GLU A 45 -14.95 11.77 19.58
CA GLU A 45 -14.16 12.73 20.35
C GLU A 45 -15.00 13.92 20.82
N VAL A 46 -15.84 14.45 19.93
CA VAL A 46 -16.80 15.50 20.26
C VAL A 46 -17.74 15.04 21.37
N TYR A 47 -18.18 13.79 21.33
CA TYR A 47 -19.10 13.26 22.34
C TYR A 47 -18.42 13.15 23.70
N GLU A 48 -17.20 12.63 23.75
CA GLU A 48 -16.41 12.55 24.99
C GLU A 48 -16.10 13.95 25.56
N ALA A 49 -15.84 14.93 24.70
CA ALA A 49 -15.61 16.31 25.10
C ALA A 49 -16.87 16.96 25.69
N ILE A 50 -18.04 16.72 25.09
CA ILE A 50 -19.34 17.14 25.64
C ILE A 50 -19.58 16.46 27.00
N ASP A 51 -19.37 15.15 27.09
CA ASP A 51 -19.56 14.37 28.32
C ASP A 51 -18.75 14.96 29.48
N LYS A 52 -17.47 15.24 29.22
CA LYS A 52 -16.56 15.84 30.18
C LYS A 52 -17.00 17.25 30.58
N ALA A 53 -17.37 18.09 29.61
CA ALA A 53 -17.81 19.46 29.87
C ALA A 53 -19.11 19.49 30.69
N LEU A 54 -20.06 18.59 30.41
CA LEU A 54 -21.29 18.44 31.17
C LEU A 54 -21.02 17.97 32.59
N LYS A 55 -20.17 16.96 32.76
CA LYS A 55 -19.81 16.43 34.08
C LYS A 55 -19.22 17.51 34.98
N GLU A 56 -18.22 18.25 34.48
CA GLU A 56 -17.59 19.35 35.22
C GLU A 56 -18.58 20.48 35.55
N LYS A 57 -19.52 20.79 34.64
CA LYS A 57 -20.55 21.79 34.88
C LYS A 57 -21.57 21.35 35.91
N PHE A 58 -22.03 20.10 35.87
CA PHE A 58 -23.04 19.61 36.79
C PHE A 58 -22.51 19.40 38.20
N GLU A 59 -21.22 19.04 38.35
CA GLU A 59 -20.54 19.03 39.65
C GLU A 59 -20.63 20.40 40.34
N SER A 60 -20.53 21.52 39.60
CA SER A 60 -20.65 22.87 40.17
C SER A 60 -22.05 23.21 40.70
N TYR A 61 -23.07 22.46 40.30
CA TYR A 61 -24.46 22.61 40.74
C TYR A 61 -24.89 21.52 41.74
N ASP A 62 -23.96 20.71 42.25
CA ASP A 62 -24.25 19.52 43.07
C ASP A 62 -25.22 18.53 42.36
N LEU A 63 -25.11 18.42 41.03
CA LEU A 63 -25.91 17.51 40.20
C LEU A 63 -25.05 16.35 39.70
N GLU A 64 -25.57 15.12 39.82
CA GLU A 64 -24.92 13.93 39.27
C GLU A 64 -25.29 13.76 37.80
N PHE A 65 -24.27 13.77 36.93
CA PHE A 65 -24.43 13.50 35.51
C PHE A 65 -24.33 12.00 35.24
N VAL A 66 -25.36 11.44 34.59
CA VAL A 66 -25.44 10.00 34.28
C VAL A 66 -24.94 9.71 32.86
N SER A 67 -25.54 10.34 31.86
CA SER A 67 -25.20 10.18 30.44
C SER A 67 -25.93 11.22 29.60
N PHE A 68 -25.39 11.54 28.44
CA PHE A 68 -26.12 12.23 27.36
C PHE A 68 -26.16 11.37 26.11
N THR A 69 -27.17 11.60 25.28
CA THR A 69 -27.29 10.97 23.96
C THR A 69 -27.78 12.04 23.00
N ILE A 70 -27.16 12.10 21.82
CA ILE A 70 -27.66 12.91 20.71
C ILE A 70 -28.60 12.03 19.89
N THR A 71 -29.86 12.44 19.78
CA THR A 71 -30.89 11.68 19.06
C THR A 71 -30.75 11.83 17.55
N ASP A 72 -30.40 13.04 17.10
CA ASP A 72 -30.29 13.37 15.70
C ASP A 72 -29.30 14.51 15.48
N GLN A 73 -28.62 14.50 14.34
CA GLN A 73 -27.70 15.55 13.92
C GLN A 73 -28.01 15.89 12.48
N ASP A 74 -28.38 17.14 12.24
CA ASP A 74 -28.73 17.64 10.92
C ASP A 74 -27.98 18.95 10.67
N ALA A 75 -27.27 19.02 9.54
CA ALA A 75 -26.61 20.24 9.06
C ALA A 75 -27.31 20.84 7.83
N GLY A 76 -28.40 20.23 7.36
CA GLY A 76 -29.15 20.60 6.17
C GLY A 76 -28.57 19.99 4.88
N ASP A 77 -29.47 19.73 3.93
CA ASP A 77 -29.18 19.04 2.66
C ASP A 77 -27.98 19.63 1.89
N GLU A 78 -27.83 20.95 1.87
CA GLU A 78 -26.75 21.63 1.14
C GLU A 78 -25.36 21.33 1.72
N ILE A 79 -25.26 21.29 3.05
CA ILE A 79 -24.01 21.04 3.75
C ILE A 79 -23.69 19.55 3.71
N GLU A 80 -24.68 18.67 3.88
CA GLU A 80 -24.49 17.23 3.71
C GLU A 80 -24.03 16.84 2.30
N ALA A 81 -24.61 17.48 1.28
CA ALA A 81 -24.19 17.28 -0.10
C ALA A 81 -22.75 17.74 -0.33
N ALA A 82 -22.35 18.88 0.26
CA ALA A 82 -20.98 19.37 0.19
C ALA A 82 -19.99 18.43 0.89
N ILE A 83 -20.30 17.94 2.10
CA ILE A 83 -19.53 16.93 2.86
C ILE A 83 -19.32 15.68 2.03
N LYS A 84 -20.39 15.15 1.46
CA LYS A 84 -20.32 13.94 0.65
C LYS A 84 -19.46 14.15 -0.59
N ASN A 85 -19.57 15.31 -1.23
CA ASN A 85 -18.79 15.63 -2.42
C ASN A 85 -17.30 15.81 -2.10
N GLU A 86 -16.96 16.53 -1.04
CA GLU A 86 -15.57 16.69 -0.59
C GLU A 86 -14.94 15.34 -0.20
N SER A 87 -15.68 14.50 0.51
CA SER A 87 -15.23 13.14 0.87
C SER A 87 -14.97 12.28 -0.36
N VAL A 88 -15.83 12.40 -1.39
CA VAL A 88 -15.64 11.70 -2.67
C VAL A 88 -14.38 12.22 -3.38
N LYS A 89 -14.20 13.55 -3.48
CA LYS A 89 -13.01 14.14 -4.09
C LYS A 89 -11.72 13.75 -3.37
N GLN A 90 -11.73 13.75 -2.04
CA GLN A 90 -10.57 13.32 -1.26
C GLN A 90 -10.23 11.86 -1.54
N LYS A 91 -11.23 10.99 -1.59
CA LYS A 91 -11.06 9.58 -1.97
C LYS A 91 -10.55 9.41 -3.40
N GLU A 92 -11.00 10.23 -4.34
CA GLU A 92 -10.50 10.24 -5.72
C GLU A 92 -9.03 10.68 -5.78
N ILE A 93 -8.64 11.72 -5.04
CA ILE A 93 -7.25 12.18 -4.93
C ILE A 93 -6.36 11.07 -4.36
N ASP A 94 -6.80 10.42 -3.29
CA ASP A 94 -6.03 9.36 -2.65
C ASP A 94 -5.92 8.12 -3.56
N THR A 95 -6.99 7.80 -4.30
CA THR A 95 -6.97 6.75 -5.32
C THR A 95 -5.98 7.10 -6.43
N ALA A 96 -6.00 8.33 -6.95
CA ALA A 96 -5.09 8.78 -8.00
C ALA A 96 -3.62 8.76 -7.53
N LYS A 97 -3.34 9.14 -6.27
CA LYS A 97 -2.00 9.01 -5.68
C LYS A 97 -1.55 7.56 -5.58
N GLN A 98 -2.43 6.66 -5.12
CA GLN A 98 -2.12 5.23 -5.04
C GLN A 98 -1.87 4.64 -6.43
N GLU A 99 -2.65 5.01 -7.44
CA GLU A 99 -2.42 4.59 -8.83
C GLU A 99 -1.08 5.12 -9.37
N GLN A 100 -0.74 6.37 -9.10
CA GLN A 100 0.55 6.95 -9.47
C GLN A 100 1.72 6.20 -8.82
N GLU A 101 1.59 5.87 -7.53
CA GLU A 101 2.61 5.14 -6.78
C GLU A 101 2.74 3.70 -7.30
N LYS A 102 1.63 3.02 -7.58
CA LYS A 102 1.62 1.71 -8.21
C LYS A 102 2.31 1.74 -9.58
N ALA A 103 1.99 2.72 -10.42
CA ALA A 103 2.62 2.87 -11.74
C ALA A 103 4.13 3.11 -11.63
N LYS A 104 4.58 3.86 -10.62
CA LYS A 104 6.01 4.07 -10.33
C LYS A 104 6.70 2.77 -9.93
N VAL A 105 6.09 2.01 -9.01
CA VAL A 105 6.62 0.71 -8.58
C VAL A 105 6.67 -0.28 -9.74
N GLU A 106 5.66 -0.32 -10.60
CA GLU A 106 5.66 -1.17 -11.80
C GLU A 106 6.76 -0.76 -12.80
N ALA A 107 7.00 0.53 -13.00
CA ALA A 107 8.07 1.02 -13.85
C ALA A 107 9.46 0.67 -13.30
N ASP A 108 9.66 0.83 -11.99
CA ASP A 108 10.92 0.46 -11.33
C ASP A 108 11.14 -1.07 -11.38
N THR A 109 10.08 -1.86 -11.19
CA THR A 109 10.15 -3.32 -11.33
C THR A 109 10.57 -3.73 -12.74
N LYS A 110 10.01 -3.11 -13.78
CA LYS A 110 10.39 -3.37 -15.18
C LYS A 110 11.86 -3.01 -15.45
N LYS A 111 12.36 -1.91 -14.88
CA LYS A 111 13.78 -1.55 -15.01
C LYS A 111 14.68 -2.57 -14.34
N VAL A 112 14.36 -2.98 -13.12
CA VAL A 112 15.13 -4.00 -12.39
C VAL A 112 15.11 -5.33 -13.15
N GLN A 113 13.95 -5.73 -13.68
CA GLN A 113 13.83 -6.94 -14.49
C GLN A 113 14.66 -6.86 -15.77
N ALA A 114 14.58 -5.75 -16.52
CA ALA A 114 15.38 -5.56 -17.72
C ALA A 114 16.88 -5.57 -17.44
N GLN A 115 17.31 -4.97 -16.32
CA GLN A 115 18.71 -5.02 -15.88
C GLN A 115 19.13 -6.45 -15.52
N ALA A 116 18.30 -7.18 -14.78
CA ALA A 116 18.56 -8.57 -14.42
C ALA A 116 18.65 -9.49 -15.64
N GLU A 117 17.79 -9.29 -16.65
CA GLU A 117 17.83 -10.02 -17.92
C GLU A 117 19.10 -9.70 -18.72
N ALA A 118 19.52 -8.43 -18.76
CA ALA A 118 20.78 -8.02 -19.40
C ALA A 118 22.00 -8.64 -18.71
N ASP A 119 22.05 -8.57 -17.38
CA ASP A 119 23.13 -9.14 -16.57
C ASP A 119 23.21 -10.67 -16.73
N ALA A 120 22.05 -11.35 -16.72
CA ALA A 120 21.98 -12.78 -16.98
C ALA A 120 22.50 -13.15 -18.38
N GLY A 121 22.22 -12.33 -19.39
CA GLY A 121 22.76 -12.49 -20.74
C GLY A 121 24.29 -12.40 -20.79
N ILE A 122 24.87 -11.41 -20.10
CA ILE A 122 26.32 -11.24 -20.00
C ILE A 122 26.96 -12.44 -19.31
N ILE A 123 26.44 -12.85 -18.15
CA ILE A 123 26.96 -13.99 -17.37
C ILE A 123 26.91 -15.27 -18.21
N LYS A 124 25.83 -15.49 -18.96
CA LYS A 124 25.70 -16.65 -19.84
C LYS A 124 26.74 -16.63 -20.96
N ALA A 125 26.91 -15.49 -21.64
CA ALA A 125 27.88 -15.34 -22.70
C ALA A 125 29.33 -15.53 -22.20
N GLU A 126 29.65 -14.99 -21.01
CA GLU A 126 30.95 -15.20 -20.36
C GLU A 126 31.18 -16.67 -19.98
N GLY A 127 30.14 -17.35 -19.49
CA GLY A 127 30.18 -18.78 -19.18
C GLY A 127 30.45 -19.62 -20.41
N GLU A 128 29.75 -19.37 -21.51
CA GLU A 128 29.94 -20.03 -22.81
C GLU A 128 31.34 -19.76 -23.38
N ALA A 129 31.82 -18.51 -23.31
CA ALA A 129 33.16 -18.15 -23.75
C ALA A 129 34.25 -18.87 -22.94
N LYS A 130 34.12 -18.93 -21.61
CA LYS A 130 35.04 -19.67 -20.73
C LYS A 130 35.00 -21.18 -21.01
N ALA A 131 33.82 -21.75 -21.22
CA ALA A 131 33.66 -23.17 -21.56
C ALA A 131 34.31 -23.50 -22.92
N ASN A 132 34.09 -22.66 -23.94
CA ASN A 132 34.71 -22.82 -25.25
C ASN A 132 36.23 -22.68 -25.19
N LYS A 133 36.74 -21.72 -24.42
CA LYS A 133 38.17 -21.55 -24.19
C LYS A 133 38.77 -22.78 -23.50
N ALA A 134 38.18 -23.25 -22.40
CA ALA A 134 38.64 -24.45 -21.70
C ALA A 134 38.61 -25.70 -22.59
N LYS A 135 37.58 -25.83 -23.44
CA LYS A 135 37.48 -26.93 -24.41
C LYS A 135 38.57 -26.82 -25.47
N SER A 136 38.82 -25.62 -26.02
CA SER A 136 39.91 -25.38 -26.96
C SER A 136 41.27 -25.67 -26.34
N ASP A 137 41.53 -25.20 -25.12
CA ASP A 137 42.78 -25.40 -24.39
C ASP A 137 43.02 -26.90 -24.09
N SER A 138 41.94 -27.68 -23.87
CA SER A 138 42.03 -29.13 -23.67
C SER A 138 42.35 -29.93 -24.94
N ILE A 139 42.18 -29.31 -26.12
CA ILE A 139 42.57 -29.91 -27.40
C ILE A 139 44.06 -29.63 -27.60
N THR A 140 44.89 -30.53 -27.09
CA THR A 140 46.34 -30.49 -27.33
C THR A 140 46.67 -31.13 -28.69
N ASP A 141 47.75 -30.67 -29.33
CA ASP A 141 48.23 -31.24 -30.61
C ASP A 141 48.46 -32.76 -30.54
N ASN A 142 48.89 -33.26 -29.38
CA ASN A 142 49.03 -34.69 -29.15
C ASN A 142 47.68 -35.43 -29.14
N LEU A 143 46.62 -34.84 -28.56
CA LEU A 143 45.28 -35.41 -28.58
C LEU A 143 44.67 -35.39 -29.99
N ILE A 144 44.91 -34.33 -30.77
CA ILE A 144 44.50 -34.25 -32.18
C ILE A 144 45.16 -35.38 -32.98
N ARG A 145 46.49 -35.51 -32.88
CA ARG A 145 47.24 -36.56 -33.59
C ARG A 145 46.82 -37.96 -33.17
N MET A 146 46.53 -38.18 -31.89
CA MET A 146 46.03 -39.47 -31.39
C MET A 146 44.65 -39.78 -31.97
N LYS A 147 43.71 -38.82 -31.95
CA LYS A 147 42.38 -39.00 -32.56
C LYS A 147 42.44 -39.19 -34.08
N GLU A 148 43.32 -38.48 -34.76
CA GLU A 148 43.56 -38.71 -36.19
C GLU A 148 44.11 -40.11 -36.44
N ALA A 149 45.05 -40.59 -35.63
CA ALA A 149 45.59 -41.94 -35.74
C ALA A 149 44.50 -43.01 -35.51
N GLU A 150 43.66 -42.87 -34.48
CA GLU A 150 42.52 -43.76 -34.23
C GLU A 150 41.50 -43.73 -35.37
N ALA A 151 41.19 -42.54 -35.90
CA ALA A 151 40.29 -42.41 -37.05
C ALA A 151 40.89 -43.05 -38.32
N ARG A 152 42.22 -42.94 -38.50
CA ARG A 152 42.96 -43.58 -39.61
C ARG A 152 43.00 -45.10 -39.46
N GLU A 153 43.10 -45.62 -38.24
CA GLU A 153 43.01 -47.07 -37.97
C GLU A 153 41.61 -47.59 -38.28
N LYS A 154 40.57 -46.84 -37.91
CA LYS A 154 39.17 -47.25 -38.08
C LYS A 154 38.62 -47.10 -39.51
N HIS A 155 39.09 -46.12 -40.27
CA HIS A 155 38.52 -45.78 -41.57
C HIS A 155 39.48 -45.91 -42.76
N GLY A 156 40.76 -46.24 -42.49
CA GLY A 156 41.78 -46.41 -43.51
C GLY A 156 42.12 -45.13 -44.26
N TRP A 157 43.06 -45.21 -45.21
CA TRP A 157 43.47 -44.08 -46.03
C TRP A 157 42.41 -43.73 -47.07
N VAL A 158 41.98 -42.47 -47.11
CA VAL A 158 41.12 -41.99 -48.20
C VAL A 158 42.02 -41.41 -49.30
N THR A 159 42.25 -42.19 -50.35
CA THR A 159 42.85 -41.68 -51.59
C THR A 159 41.76 -41.10 -52.48
N VAL A 160 41.76 -39.78 -52.67
CA VAL A 160 40.98 -39.16 -53.74
C VAL A 160 41.82 -39.17 -55.01
N ASN A 161 41.50 -40.08 -55.93
CA ASN A 161 41.96 -39.99 -57.31
C ASN A 161 40.89 -39.24 -58.12
N GLY A 162 41.29 -38.45 -59.10
CA GLY A 162 40.43 -37.49 -59.80
C GLY A 162 39.07 -38.05 -60.25
N ALA A 163 38.06 -37.17 -60.18
CA ALA A 163 36.65 -37.34 -60.55
C ALA A 163 35.78 -38.23 -59.64
N GLY A 164 35.36 -37.65 -58.50
CA GLY A 164 33.96 -37.73 -58.06
C GLY A 164 33.46 -38.98 -57.32
N SER A 165 34.32 -39.84 -56.75
CA SER A 165 33.84 -40.90 -55.86
C SER A 165 34.84 -41.24 -54.76
N VAL A 166 34.37 -41.25 -53.51
CA VAL A 166 35.17 -41.57 -52.31
C VAL A 166 34.97 -43.05 -52.00
N ILE A 167 36.04 -43.85 -52.07
CA ILE A 167 36.04 -45.24 -51.64
C ILE A 167 36.48 -45.26 -50.17
N THR A 168 35.63 -45.77 -49.29
CA THR A 168 36.02 -46.07 -47.90
C THR A 168 36.23 -47.58 -47.78
N ASN A 169 37.44 -48.00 -47.42
CA ASN A 169 37.71 -49.41 -47.14
C ASN A 169 37.12 -49.73 -45.77
N LYS A 170 36.05 -50.53 -45.75
CA LYS A 170 35.49 -51.15 -44.54
C LYS A 170 35.91 -52.61 -44.56
N GLU A 171 36.81 -53.00 -43.67
CA GLU A 171 36.85 -54.35 -43.10
C GLU A 171 36.04 -54.36 -41.80
#